data_AF-A0A373D4U2-F1
#
_entry.id   AF-A0A373D4U2-F1
#
_cell.length_a   1.000
_cell.length_b   1.000
_cell.length_c   1.000
_cell.angle_alpha   90.00
_cell.angle_beta   90.00
_cell.angle_gamma   90.00
#
_symmetry.space_group_name_H-M   'P 1'
#
loop_
_entity.id
_entity.type
_entity.pdbx_description
1 polymer ?
#
loop_
_entity_poly.entity_id
_entity_poly.type
_entity_poly.pdbx_seq_one_letter_code
_entity_poly.pdbx_strand_id
1 'polypeptide(L)' 'MKSIFEELGGTYTLGEDGMYYPNLELPVEEEPHYGKYGRMRMNYIKEHRPGLYTELLFDGKLVSQLQFDSYARLPSKAI' A
#
# COMPACT_ATOMS: atom_id res chain seq x y z
N MET A 1 23.19 24.11 9.60
CA MET A 1 22.07 23.55 10.39
C MET A 1 21.32 22.63 9.44
N LYS A 2 21.10 21.37 9.79
CA LYS A 2 20.35 20.44 8.95
C LYS A 2 18.86 20.66 9.15
N SER A 3 18.06 20.38 8.13
CA SER A 3 16.60 20.36 8.27
C SER A 3 16.15 19.07 8.97
N ILE A 4 14.96 19.10 9.58
CA ILE A 4 14.32 17.92 10.19
C ILE A 4 14.18 16.78 9.16
N PHE A 5 13.95 17.12 7.87
CA PHE A 5 13.84 16.14 6.80
C PHE A 5 15.18 15.43 6.54
N GLU A 6 16.29 16.16 6.51
CA GLU A 6 17.64 15.57 6.38
C GLU A 6 18.06 14.77 7.61
N GLU A 7 17.60 15.16 8.80
CA GLU A 7 17.82 14.39 10.04
C GLU A 7 17.09 13.04 10.01
N LEU A 8 15.92 12.99 9.37
CA LEU A 8 15.14 11.77 9.15
C LEU A 8 15.63 10.94 7.94
N GLY A 9 16.74 11.33 7.31
CA GLY A 9 17.34 10.61 6.17
C GLY A 9 16.77 10.97 4.80
N GLY A 10 15.91 12.00 4.73
CA GLY A 10 15.44 12.55 3.47
C GLY A 10 16.55 13.29 2.70
N THR A 11 16.48 13.29 1.38
CA THR A 11 17.44 13.96 0.50
C THR A 11 16.76 14.97 -0.40
N TYR A 12 17.50 15.97 -0.87
CA TYR A 12 16.98 17.00 -1.77
C TYR A 12 17.66 16.91 -3.15
N THR A 13 16.91 17.22 -4.20
CA THR A 13 17.42 17.48 -5.54
C THR A 13 17.30 18.96 -5.87
N LEU A 14 18.34 19.50 -6.51
CA LEU A 14 18.34 20.89 -6.98
C LEU A 14 17.65 20.96 -8.34
N GLY A 15 16.55 21.70 -8.41
CA GLY A 15 15.86 22.00 -9.65
C GLY A 15 16.60 23.04 -10.50
N GLU A 16 16.26 23.09 -11.79
CA GLU A 16 16.82 24.07 -12.73
C GLU A 16 16.43 25.52 -12.39
N ASP A 17 15.37 25.68 -11.60
CA ASP A 17 14.89 26.93 -11.01
C ASP A 17 15.71 27.39 -9.79
N GLY A 18 16.72 26.61 -9.38
CA GLY A 18 17.56 26.89 -8.21
C GLY A 18 16.90 26.54 -6.87
N MET A 19 15.76 25.85 -6.89
CA MET A 19 15.04 25.43 -5.69
C MET A 19 15.35 23.98 -5.33
N TYR A 20 15.37 23.68 -4.02
CA TYR A 20 15.57 22.32 -3.52
C TYR A 20 14.22 21.62 -3.34
N TYR A 21 14.05 20.50 -4.04
CA TYR A 21 12.86 19.64 -3.94
C TYR A 21 13.17 18.38 -3.13
N PRO A 22 12.31 17.98 -2.18
CA PRO A 22 12.52 16.76 -1.41
C PRO A 22 12.35 15.55 -2.33
N ASN A 23 13.28 14.61 -2.24
CA ASN A 23 13.18 13.31 -2.89
C ASN A 23 12.19 12.47 -2.08
N LEU A 24 11.01 12.24 -2.66
CA LEU A 24 9.97 11.40 -2.08
C LEU A 24 10.05 10.01 -2.72
N GLU A 25 10.50 9.04 -1.94
CA GLU A 25 10.38 7.63 -2.32
C GLU A 25 9.04 7.10 -1.81
N LEU A 26 8.24 6.54 -2.70
CA LEU A 26 7.10 5.74 -2.27
C LEU A 26 7.64 4.48 -1.60
N PRO A 27 7.05 4.05 -0.46
CA PRO A 27 7.37 2.75 0.08
C PRO A 27 7.16 1.71 -1.03
N VAL A 28 8.12 0.78 -1.16
CA VAL A 28 7.95 -0.37 -2.06
C VAL A 28 6.81 -1.21 -1.47
N GLU A 29 5.58 -0.95 -1.91
CA GLU A 29 4.44 -1.78 -1.57
C GLU A 29 4.64 -3.12 -2.29
N GLU A 30 4.82 -4.20 -1.53
CA GLU A 30 4.75 -5.54 -2.09
C GLU A 30 3.42 -5.72 -2.82
N GLU A 31 3.45 -6.14 -4.09
CA GLU A 31 2.24 -6.34 -4.87
C GLU A 31 1.31 -7.31 -4.11
N PRO A 32 0.13 -6.83 -3.67
CA PRO A 32 -0.72 -7.61 -2.80
C PRO A 32 -1.17 -8.89 -3.51
N HIS A 33 -0.74 -10.03 -2.97
CA HIS A 33 -1.06 -11.34 -3.52
C HIS A 33 -2.48 -11.77 -3.12
N TYR A 34 -3.42 -11.53 -4.03
CA TYR A 34 -4.81 -11.94 -3.86
C TYR A 34 -5.03 -13.40 -4.29
N GLY A 35 -5.72 -14.18 -3.46
CA GLY A 35 -6.29 -15.47 -3.87
C GLY A 35 -7.42 -15.32 -4.90
N LYS A 36 -7.96 -16.44 -5.41
CA LYS A 36 -9.13 -16.43 -6.31
C LYS A 36 -10.30 -15.64 -5.71
N TYR A 37 -10.63 -15.93 -4.47
CA TYR A 37 -11.73 -15.29 -3.74
C TYR A 37 -11.42 -13.83 -3.36
N GLY A 38 -10.16 -13.51 -3.03
CA GLY A 38 -9.71 -12.12 -2.86
C GLY A 38 -9.99 -11.26 -4.11
N ARG A 39 -9.66 -11.76 -5.30
CA ARG A 39 -9.97 -11.03 -6.55
C ARG A 39 -11.47 -10.89 -6.79
N MET A 40 -12.24 -11.95 -6.57
CA MET A 40 -13.71 -11.90 -6.73
C MET A 40 -14.36 -10.89 -5.77
N ARG A 41 -13.95 -10.90 -4.50
CA ARG A 41 -14.44 -9.95 -3.49
C ARG A 41 -14.07 -8.51 -3.81
N MET A 42 -12.84 -8.28 -4.29
CA MET A 42 -12.42 -6.96 -4.75
C MET A 42 -13.30 -6.44 -5.88
N ASN A 43 -13.55 -7.25 -6.91
CA ASN A 43 -14.40 -6.86 -8.04
C ASN A 43 -15.83 -6.55 -7.58
N TYR A 44 -16.39 -7.41 -6.71
CA TYR A 44 -17.73 -7.16 -6.14
C TYR A 44 -17.81 -5.84 -5.37
N ILE A 45 -16.81 -5.51 -4.54
CA ILE A 45 -16.77 -4.26 -3.79
C ILE A 45 -16.64 -3.05 -4.73
N LYS A 46 -15.81 -3.14 -5.77
CA LYS A 46 -15.65 -2.08 -6.79
C LYS A 46 -16.95 -1.81 -7.54
N GLU A 47 -17.64 -2.86 -7.99
CA GLU A 47 -18.83 -2.76 -8.83
C GLU A 47 -20.08 -2.35 -8.05
N HIS A 48 -20.25 -2.88 -6.83
CA HIS A 48 -21.50 -2.71 -6.07
C HIS A 48 -21.38 -1.77 -4.88
N ARG A 49 -20.17 -1.46 -4.40
CA ARG A 49 -19.93 -0.65 -3.19
C ARG A 49 -18.73 0.30 -3.34
N PRO A 50 -18.75 1.23 -4.30
CA PRO A 50 -17.62 2.11 -4.58
C PRO A 50 -17.21 2.98 -3.38
N GLY A 51 -18.15 3.43 -2.53
CA GLY A 51 -17.81 4.19 -1.31
C GLY A 51 -17.00 3.37 -0.29
N LEU A 52 -17.37 2.09 -0.11
CA LEU A 52 -16.62 1.17 0.74
C LEU A 52 -15.25 0.85 0.13
N TYR A 53 -15.17 0.72 -1.19
CA TYR A 53 -13.88 0.54 -1.88
C TYR A 53 -12.93 1.71 -1.57
N THR A 54 -13.41 2.94 -1.73
CA THR A 54 -12.61 4.14 -1.48
C THR A 54 -12.19 4.27 -0.02
N GLU A 55 -13.10 4.00 0.92
CA GLU A 55 -12.81 4.01 2.35
C GLU A 55 -11.70 3.01 2.69
N LEU A 56 -11.82 1.76 2.24
CA LEU A 56 -10.82 0.72 2.47
C LEU A 56 -9.46 1.02 1.80
N LEU A 57 -9.47 1.71 0.66
CA LEU A 57 -8.27 2.12 -0.06
C LEU A 57 -7.51 3.21 0.72
N PHE A 58 -8.21 4.26 1.17
CA PHE A 58 -7.60 5.33 1.97
C PHE A 58 -7.15 4.86 3.35
N ASP A 59 -7.89 3.92 3.96
CA ASP A 59 -7.52 3.32 5.25
C ASP A 59 -6.35 2.32 5.15
N GLY A 60 -5.88 1.97 3.94
CA GLY A 60 -4.87 0.92 3.72
C GLY A 60 -5.33 -0.50 4.11
N LYS A 61 -6.60 -0.68 4.49
CA LYS A 61 -7.16 -1.97 4.96
C LYS A 61 -7.65 -2.86 3.83
N LEU A 62 -7.69 -2.35 2.61
CA LEU A 62 -8.17 -3.09 1.44
C LEU A 62 -7.41 -4.42 1.25
N VAL A 63 -6.09 -4.37 1.32
CA VAL A 63 -5.23 -5.56 1.14
C VAL A 63 -5.48 -6.59 2.25
N SER A 64 -5.50 -6.15 3.51
CA SER A 64 -5.74 -7.03 4.66
C SER A 64 -7.10 -7.74 4.59
N GLN A 65 -8.14 -7.04 4.13
CA GLN A 65 -9.48 -7.62 3.95
C GLN A 65 -9.54 -8.69 2.83
N LEU A 66 -8.68 -8.57 1.82
CA LEU A 66 -8.65 -9.46 0.65
C LEU A 66 -7.64 -10.61 0.80
N GLN A 67 -6.69 -10.49 1.73
CA GLN A 67 -5.66 -11.51 2.01
C GLN A 67 -6.14 -12.68 2.87
N PHE A 68 -7.28 -12.60 3.56
CA PHE A 68 -7.77 -13.70 4.42
C PHE A 68 -7.86 -15.06 3.70
N ASP A 69 -8.11 -15.09 2.40
CA ASP A 69 -8.21 -16.32 1.61
C ASP A 69 -6.86 -16.89 1.13
N SER A 70 -5.76 -16.13 1.21
CA SER A 70 -4.43 -16.65 0.84
C SER A 70 -3.87 -17.58 1.92
N TYR A 71 -4.22 -17.36 3.19
CA TYR A 71 -3.83 -18.20 4.33
C TYR A 71 -4.47 -19.59 4.35
N ALA A 72 -5.52 -19.83 3.56
CA ALA A 72 -6.10 -21.17 3.37
C ALA A 72 -5.16 -22.16 2.65
N ARG A 73 -3.99 -21.68 2.19
CA ARG A 73 -2.88 -22.48 1.64
C ARG A 73 -1.73 -22.73 2.62
N LEU A 74 -1.83 -22.36 3.89
CA LEU A 74 -0.90 -22.87 4.89
C LEU A 74 -1.32 -24.31 5.23
N PRO A 75 -0.46 -25.32 5.00
CA PRO A 75 -0.77 -26.67 5.47
C PRO A 75 -0.93 -26.61 6.98
N SER A 76 -2.01 -27.19 7.48
CA SER A 76 -2.14 -27.54 8.89
C SER A 76 -0.97 -28.45 9.26
N LYS A 77 0.12 -27.89 9.80
CA LYS A 77 1.11 -28.56 10.65
C LYS A 77 2.27 -27.61 10.95
N ALA A 78 2.20 -27.01 12.14
CA ALA A 78 3.36 -26.82 13.00
C ALA A 78 2.81 -26.80 14.44
N ILE A 79 2.56 -28.00 14.96
CA ILE A 79 2.66 -28.29 16.40
C ILE A 79 4.10 -28.73 16.60
#